data_AF-A0A849EF48-F1
#
_entry.id   AF-A0A849EF48-F1
#
_cell.length_a   1.000
_cell.length_b   1.000
_cell.length_c   1.000
_cell.angle_alpha   90.00
_cell.angle_beta   90.00
_cell.angle_gamma   90.00
#
_symmetry.space_group_name_H-M   'P 1'
#
loop_
_entity.id
_entity.type
_entity.pdbx_description
1 polymer ?
#
loop_
_entity_poly.entity_id
_entity_poly.type
_entity_poly.pdbx_seq_one_letter_code
_entity_poly.pdbx_strand_id
1 'polypeptide(L)' 'MTDEQRLRRDMLQAHEQDDLAALPALYLVAAQLRESQDDIDAACFFYTHAYVYALDCGDREIADKARNRLQCHGRDK' A
#
# COMPACT_ATOMS: atom_id res chain seq x y z
N MET A 1 10.54 -19.22 3.28
CA MET A 1 9.92 -18.08 2.57
C MET A 1 9.73 -16.98 3.59
N THR A 2 10.29 -15.80 3.39
CA THR A 2 10.15 -14.66 4.32
C THR A 2 8.80 -13.95 4.13
N ASP A 3 8.36 -13.15 5.11
CA ASP A 3 7.11 -12.38 4.98
C ASP A 3 7.15 -11.38 3.83
N GLU A 4 8.30 -10.76 3.56
CA GLU A 4 8.48 -9.89 2.39
C GLU A 4 8.35 -10.65 1.06
N GLN A 5 8.90 -11.88 0.98
CA GLN A 5 8.76 -12.72 -0.21
C GLN A 5 7.31 -13.14 -0.43
N ARG A 6 6.55 -13.41 0.64
CA ARG A 6 5.12 -13.72 0.57
C ARG A 6 4.33 -12.52 0.07
N LEU A 7 4.56 -11.35 0.67
CA LEU A 7 3.90 -10.12 0.26
C LEU A 7 4.16 -9.78 -1.21
N ARG A 8 5.42 -9.89 -1.68
CA ARG A 8 5.76 -9.67 -3.09
C ARG A 8 5.02 -10.64 -4.01
N ARG A 9 4.98 -11.93 -3.66
CA ARG A 9 4.25 -12.94 -4.44
C ARG A 9 2.76 -12.62 -4.50
N ASP A 10 2.16 -12.28 -3.36
CA ASP A 10 0.72 -12.02 -3.27
C ASP A 10 0.35 -10.75 -4.06
N MET A 11 1.20 -9.73 -4.06
CA MET A 11 1.05 -8.55 -4.93
C MET A 11 1.13 -8.89 -6.42
N LEU A 12 2.12 -9.70 -6.82
CA LEU A 12 2.24 -10.12 -8.22
C LEU A 12 1.02 -10.93 -8.66
N GLN A 13 0.56 -11.87 -7.84
CA GLN A 13 -0.61 -12.68 -8.13
C GLN A 13 -1.87 -11.82 -8.26
N ALA A 14 -2.08 -10.84 -7.38
CA ALA A 14 -3.22 -9.94 -7.46
C ALA A 14 -3.21 -9.14 -8.78
N HIS A 15 -2.04 -8.67 -9.24
CA HIS A 15 -1.90 -8.03 -10.55
C HIS A 15 -2.17 -8.98 -11.72
N GLU A 16 -1.66 -10.22 -11.66
CA GLU A 16 -1.89 -11.23 -12.71
C GLU A 16 -3.37 -11.63 -12.84
N GLN A 17 -4.14 -11.51 -11.76
CA GLN A 17 -5.56 -11.87 -11.70
C GLN A 17 -6.50 -10.66 -11.88
N ASP A 18 -5.96 -9.45 -12.10
CA ASP A 18 -6.73 -8.19 -12.05
C ASP A 18 -7.57 -8.07 -10.76
N ASP A 19 -7.05 -8.59 -9.63
CA ASP A 19 -7.71 -8.55 -8.32
C ASP A 19 -7.49 -7.19 -7.67
N LEU A 20 -8.11 -6.17 -8.26
CA LEU A 20 -8.04 -4.78 -7.81
C LEU A 20 -8.56 -4.61 -6.38
N ALA A 21 -9.46 -5.49 -5.91
CA ALA A 21 -10.00 -5.44 -4.55
C ALA A 21 -8.97 -5.87 -3.50
N ALA A 22 -8.02 -6.74 -3.83
CA ALA A 22 -6.96 -7.17 -2.91
C ALA A 22 -5.79 -6.16 -2.85
N LEU A 23 -5.53 -5.43 -3.93
CA LEU A 23 -4.39 -4.52 -4.05
C LEU A 23 -4.30 -3.46 -2.93
N PRO A 24 -5.38 -2.75 -2.53
CA PRO A 24 -5.32 -1.73 -1.48
C PRO A 24 -4.65 -2.23 -0.20
N ALA A 25 -5.06 -3.41 0.27
CA ALA A 25 -4.55 -3.99 1.52
C ALA A 25 -3.09 -4.43 1.38
N LEU A 26 -2.73 -5.05 0.25
CA LEU A 26 -1.37 -5.49 -0.01
C LEU A 26 -0.38 -4.31 -0.10
N TYR A 27 -0.77 -3.23 -0.79
CA TYR A 27 0.01 -2.00 -0.85
C TYR A 27 0.14 -1.33 0.52
N LEU A 28 -0.91 -1.35 1.35
CA LEU A 28 -0.85 -0.79 2.71
C LEU A 28 0.17 -1.54 3.57
N VAL A 29 0.20 -2.88 3.50
CA VAL A 29 1.19 -3.70 4.22
C VAL A 29 2.60 -3.44 3.71
N ALA A 30 2.79 -3.30 2.39
CA ALA A 30 4.10 -2.99 1.81
C ALA A 30 4.62 -1.62 2.29
N ALA A 31 3.73 -0.63 2.38
CA ALA A 31 4.05 0.70 2.88
C ALA A 31 4.50 0.66 4.34
N GLN A 32 3.74 -0.02 5.21
CA GLN A 32 4.07 -0.19 6.62
C GLN A 32 5.40 -0.91 6.83
N LEU A 33 5.69 -1.91 6.00
CA LEU A 33 6.98 -2.62 6.05
C LEU A 33 8.14 -1.68 5.72
N ARG A 34 8.06 -0.90 4.63
CA ARG A 34 9.10 0.07 4.27
C ARG A 34 9.28 1.14 5.34
N GLU A 35 8.16 1.63 5.87
CA GLU A 35 8.16 2.62 6.95
C GLU A 35 8.88 2.10 8.21
N SER A 36 8.65 0.83 8.58
CA SER A 36 9.35 0.19 9.71
C SER A 36 10.85 0.01 9.48
N GLN A 37 11.29 0.08 8.22
CA GLN A 37 12.69 -0.03 7.79
C GLN A 37 13.35 1.34 7.60
N ASP A 38 12.67 2.43 7.99
CA ASP A 38 13.10 3.83 7.79
C ASP A 38 13.23 4.24 6.31
N ASP A 39 12.69 3.44 5.39
CA ASP A 39 12.65 3.74 3.95
C ASP A 39 11.37 4.54 3.62
N ILE A 40 11.35 5.79 4.05
CA ILE A 40 10.17 6.66 3.99
C ILE A 40 9.75 6.98 2.56
N ASP A 41 10.68 7.14 1.63
CA ASP A 41 10.37 7.37 0.22
C ASP A 41 9.65 6.17 -0.39
N ALA A 42 10.15 4.95 -0.17
CA ALA A 42 9.46 3.74 -0.63
C ALA A 42 8.12 3.51 0.09
N ALA A 43 8.04 3.84 1.38
CA ALA A 43 6.79 3.78 2.12
C ALA A 43 5.73 4.70 1.52
N CYS A 44 6.08 5.96 1.25
CA CYS A 44 5.17 6.92 0.63
C CYS A 44 4.73 6.48 -0.76
N PHE A 45 5.64 5.91 -1.57
CA PHE A 45 5.28 5.32 -2.86
C PHE A 45 4.17 4.26 -2.70
N PHE A 46 4.34 3.32 -1.78
CA PHE A 46 3.33 2.27 -1.55
C PHE A 46 2.04 2.82 -0.91
N TYR A 47 2.11 3.80 -0.01
CA TYR A 47 0.92 4.46 0.53
C TYR A 47 0.11 5.16 -0.56
N THR A 48 0.76 5.81 -1.53
CA THR A 48 0.05 6.41 -2.67
C THR A 48 -0.69 5.35 -3.48
N HIS A 49 -0.07 4.19 -3.74
CA HIS A 49 -0.75 3.09 -4.43
C HIS A 49 -1.91 2.51 -3.60
N ALA A 50 -1.71 2.30 -2.30
CA ALA A 50 -2.79 1.86 -1.41
C ALA A 50 -3.98 2.83 -1.46
N TYR A 51 -3.71 4.13 -1.42
CA TYR A 51 -4.73 5.18 -1.51
C TYR A 51 -5.49 5.16 -2.83
N VAL A 52 -4.78 5.12 -3.97
CA VAL A 52 -5.41 5.15 -5.30
C VAL A 52 -6.30 3.94 -5.54
N TYR A 53 -5.80 2.73 -5.27
CA TYR A 53 -6.61 1.52 -5.44
C TYR A 53 -7.79 1.47 -4.46
N ALA A 54 -7.59 1.95 -3.22
CA ALA A 54 -8.67 2.02 -2.25
C ALA A 54 -9.81 2.94 -2.70
N LEU A 55 -9.47 4.10 -3.30
CA LEU A 55 -10.47 5.00 -3.87
C LEU A 55 -11.23 4.34 -5.04
N ASP A 56 -10.51 3.64 -5.93
CA ASP A 56 -11.09 2.97 -7.10
C ASP A 56 -12.08 1.86 -6.68
N CYS A 57 -11.75 1.12 -5.62
CA CYS A 57 -12.59 0.07 -5.06
C CYS A 57 -13.65 0.59 -4.06
N GLY A 58 -13.63 1.88 -3.71
CA GLY A 58 -14.51 2.45 -2.68
C GLY A 58 -14.19 2.05 -1.23
N ASP A 59 -13.00 1.49 -0.98
CA ASP A 59 -12.50 1.15 0.36
C ASP A 59 -12.03 2.40 1.11
N ARG A 60 -12.97 3.08 1.78
CA ARG A 60 -12.67 4.30 2.53
C ARG A 60 -11.70 4.07 3.69
N GLU A 61 -11.73 2.89 4.31
CA GLU A 61 -10.90 2.61 5.48
C GLU A 61 -9.42 2.59 5.10
N ILE A 62 -9.07 1.88 4.01
CA ILE A 62 -7.68 1.83 3.53
C ILE A 62 -7.26 3.18 2.96
N ALA A 63 -8.15 3.87 2.24
CA ALA A 63 -7.87 5.19 1.70
C ALA A 63 -7.51 6.19 2.82
N ASP A 64 -8.30 6.24 3.89
CA ASP A 64 -8.06 7.14 5.02
C ASP A 64 -6.76 6.80 5.77
N LYS A 65 -6.48 5.50 5.99
CA LYS A 65 -5.21 5.06 6.61
C LYS A 65 -4.00 5.49 5.79
N ALA A 66 -4.03 5.26 4.48
CA ALA A 66 -2.95 5.61 3.58
C ALA A 66 -2.74 7.13 3.51
N ARG A 67 -3.84 7.89 3.37
CA ARG A 67 -3.81 9.36 3.36
C ARG A 67 -3.25 9.94 4.65
N ASN A 68 -3.67 9.42 5.81
CA ASN A 68 -3.15 9.87 7.10
C ASN A 68 -1.63 9.68 7.21
N ARG A 69 -1.09 8.55 6.74
CA ARG A 69 0.36 8.33 6.73
C ARG A 69 1.09 9.26 5.78
N LEU A 70 0.55 9.49 4.58
CA LEU A 70 1.11 10.47 3.63
C LEU A 70 1.16 11.88 4.23
N GLN A 71 0.11 12.29 4.95
CA GLN A 71 0.08 13.57 5.67
C GLN A 71 1.12 13.66 6.78
N CYS A 72 1.28 12.59 7.57
CA CYS A 72 2.32 12.53 8.61
C CYS A 72 3.74 12.72 8.05
N HIS A 73 3.98 12.27 6.81
CA HIS A 73 5.28 12.42 6.12
C HIS A 73 5.39 13.71 5.29
N GLY A 74 4.38 14.59 5.31
CA GLY A 74 4.37 15.84 4.54
C GLY A 74 4.28 15.65 3.03
N ARG A 75 3.65 14.55 2.59
CA ARG A 75 3.50 14.16 1.17
C ARG A 75 2.08 14.38 0.63
N ASP A 76 1.19 15.05 1.36
CA ASP A 76 -0.03 15.59 0.78
C ASP A 76 0.24 16.97 0.17
N LYS A 77 0.13 17.08 -1.15
CA LYS A 77 0.10 18.36 -1.86
C LYS A 77 -1.13 18.41 -2.75
#